data_AF-A0AA39DLQ0-F1
#
_entry.id   AF-A0AA39DLQ0-F1
#
_cell.length_a   1.000
_cell.length_b   1.000
_cell.length_c   1.000
_cell.angle_alpha   90.00
_cell.angle_beta   90.00
_cell.angle_gamma   90.00
#
_symmetry.space_group_name_H-M   'P 1'
#
loop_
_entity.id
_entity.type
_entity.pdbx_description
1 polymer ?
#
loop_
_entity_poly.entity_id
_entity_poly.type
_entity_poly.pdbx_seq_one_letter_code
_entity_poly.pdbx_strand_id
1 'polypeptide(L)'
;MSSERVPVELCKGINGLEKVVLREVRGSSAEVYLYGGQVTSWKNDHGEELLFVSSKAIFRPPKAIRGGIPICFPQFGNHGSLEQHGFARNRVWSIDVDPPPFPTNTSSRAFIDLILKPSEEDMKIFPHSYEFRLRVALGPGGDLMLTSRIRNTSTEGRPLTFTFAYHTYFSVSDISEVRVEGLETLDYLDNLQNKERFTEQGDAITFESEVSLRLTFFCLIFELWFNCFIFHWLNRWTRYMLVPLQKLQFWIMKKREHLSYAKMDFQMLVRFIPSFFPY
;
A
#
# COMPACT_ATOMS: atom_id res chain seq x y z
N MET A 1 12.97 14.62 -33.11
CA MET A 1 13.44 14.81 -31.72
C MET A 1 12.34 14.30 -30.80
N SER A 2 12.55 13.14 -30.17
CA SER A 2 11.63 12.65 -29.13
C SER A 2 11.70 13.61 -27.95
N SER A 3 10.59 14.23 -27.55
CA SER A 3 10.55 15.04 -26.34
C SER A 3 10.90 14.15 -25.15
N GLU A 4 12.02 14.41 -24.50
CA GLU A 4 12.45 13.66 -23.32
C GLU A 4 11.36 13.81 -22.25
N ARG A 5 10.66 12.71 -21.93
CA ARG A 5 9.58 12.74 -20.95
C ARG A 5 10.19 12.87 -19.56
N VAL A 6 9.73 13.86 -18.79
CA VAL A 6 10.21 14.09 -17.43
C VAL A 6 9.88 12.88 -16.54
N PRO A 7 10.81 12.37 -15.70
CA PRO A 7 10.58 11.19 -14.87
C PRO A 7 9.46 11.35 -13.83
N VAL A 8 9.20 12.59 -13.41
CA VAL A 8 8.19 12.96 -12.42
C VAL A 8 7.41 14.16 -12.94
N GLU A 9 6.10 14.02 -13.08
CA GLU A 9 5.21 15.05 -13.61
C GLU A 9 4.03 15.28 -12.67
N LEU A 10 3.89 16.48 -12.12
CA LEU A 10 2.70 16.88 -11.37
C LEU A 10 1.64 17.42 -12.33
N CYS A 11 0.43 16.83 -12.32
CA CYS A 11 -0.66 17.24 -13.19
C CYS A 11 -2.04 17.04 -12.53
N LYS A 12 -3.11 17.48 -13.21
CA LYS A 12 -4.48 17.23 -12.77
C LYS A 12 -4.98 15.89 -13.33
N GLY A 13 -5.56 15.08 -12.46
CA GLY A 13 -6.23 13.83 -12.78
C GLY A 13 -7.74 13.99 -12.89
N ILE A 14 -8.45 12.89 -12.65
CA ILE A 14 -9.92 12.82 -12.71
C ILE A 14 -10.52 13.82 -11.71
N ASN A 15 -11.56 14.54 -12.14
CA ASN A 15 -12.25 15.57 -11.36
C ASN A 15 -11.34 16.70 -10.84
N GLY A 16 -10.19 16.94 -11.49
CA GLY A 16 -9.26 18.01 -11.12
C GLY A 16 -8.43 17.73 -9.86
N LEU A 17 -8.46 16.51 -9.33
CA LEU A 17 -7.59 16.12 -8.22
C LEU A 17 -6.12 16.11 -8.68
N GLU A 18 -5.22 16.48 -7.79
CA GLU A 18 -3.78 16.48 -8.08
C GLU A 18 -3.22 15.06 -8.07
N LYS A 19 -2.43 14.75 -9.10
CA LYS A 19 -1.68 13.51 -9.20
C LYS A 19 -0.27 13.75 -9.70
N VAL A 20 0.62 12.85 -9.32
CA VAL A 20 1.97 12.73 -9.83
C VAL A 20 2.03 11.52 -10.75
N VAL A 21 2.60 11.69 -11.93
CA VAL A 21 2.91 10.60 -12.84
C VAL A 21 4.41 10.34 -12.79
N LEU A 22 4.76 9.10 -12.44
CA LEU A 22 6.12 8.60 -12.46
C LEU A 22 6.34 7.86 -13.78
N ARG A 23 7.47 8.10 -14.45
CA ARG A 23 7.82 7.48 -15.72
C ARG A 23 9.27 7.02 -15.72
N GLU A 24 9.47 5.79 -16.16
CA GLU A 24 10.80 5.25 -16.37
C GLU A 24 11.16 5.20 -17.85
N VAL A 25 12.46 5.21 -18.14
CA VAL A 25 13.00 5.34 -19.52
C VAL A 25 12.53 4.18 -20.40
N ARG A 26 12.35 3.00 -19.81
CA ARG A 26 11.90 1.79 -20.50
C ARG A 26 10.41 1.74 -20.83
N GLY A 27 9.62 2.71 -20.37
CA GLY A 27 8.20 2.83 -20.70
C GLY A 27 7.23 2.56 -19.55
N SER A 28 7.67 1.89 -18.49
CA SER A 28 6.88 1.69 -17.28
C SER A 28 6.44 3.03 -16.67
N SER A 29 5.27 3.04 -16.04
CA SER A 29 4.73 4.26 -15.41
C SER A 29 3.86 3.96 -14.19
N ALA A 30 3.70 4.94 -13.31
CA ALA A 30 2.76 4.86 -12.19
C ALA A 30 2.05 6.21 -11.98
N GLU A 31 0.82 6.17 -11.50
CA GLU A 31 0.05 7.36 -11.13
C GLU A 31 -0.26 7.37 -9.63
N VAL A 32 0.13 8.47 -8.96
CA VAL A 32 -0.05 8.66 -7.52
C VAL A 32 -0.92 9.90 -7.29
N TYR A 33 -2.13 9.72 -6.77
CA TYR A 33 -2.96 10.86 -6.36
C TYR A 33 -2.48 11.39 -5.00
N LEU A 34 -2.39 12.72 -4.87
CA LEU A 34 -2.12 13.35 -3.58
C LEU A 34 -3.27 13.09 -2.59
N TYR A 35 -4.49 13.01 -3.11
CA TYR A 35 -5.62 12.52 -2.34
C TYR A 35 -5.46 11.02 -2.00
N GLY A 36 -5.39 10.75 -0.71
CA GLY A 36 -5.15 9.44 -0.13
C GLY A 36 -3.69 8.97 -0.17
N GLY A 37 -2.77 9.75 -0.78
CA GLY A 37 -1.41 9.29 -1.06
C GLY A 37 -1.42 8.02 -1.92
N GLN A 38 -2.42 7.88 -2.79
CA GLN A 38 -2.87 6.61 -3.31
C GLN A 38 -2.34 6.37 -4.72
N VAL A 39 -1.63 5.26 -4.91
CA VAL A 39 -1.28 4.77 -6.24
C VAL A 39 -2.55 4.23 -6.90
N THR A 40 -2.84 4.67 -8.12
CA THR A 40 -4.06 4.29 -8.86
C THR A 40 -3.77 3.65 -10.22
N SER A 41 -2.54 3.70 -10.70
CA SER A 41 -2.12 3.00 -11.91
C SER A 41 -0.66 2.62 -11.77
N TRP A 42 -0.30 1.44 -12.25
CA TRP A 42 1.06 0.97 -12.41
C TRP A 42 1.13 0.10 -13.66
N LYS A 43 1.85 0.59 -14.66
CA LYS A 43 1.98 -0.05 -15.96
C LYS A 43 3.41 -0.54 -16.19
N ASN A 44 3.54 -1.72 -16.78
CA ASN A 44 4.82 -2.24 -17.24
C ASN A 44 5.30 -1.52 -18.52
N ASP A 45 6.45 -1.95 -19.05
CA ASP A 45 7.06 -1.38 -20.26
C ASP A 45 6.26 -1.69 -21.55
N HIS A 46 5.32 -2.62 -21.49
CA HIS A 46 4.35 -2.90 -22.56
C HIS A 46 3.05 -2.06 -22.45
N GLY A 47 2.90 -1.28 -21.38
CA GLY A 47 1.71 -0.46 -21.13
C GLY A 47 0.53 -1.23 -20.52
N GLU A 48 0.73 -2.48 -20.11
CA GLU A 48 -0.28 -3.30 -19.45
C GLU A 48 -0.48 -2.84 -18.00
N GLU A 49 -1.72 -2.73 -17.56
CA GLU A 49 -2.08 -2.27 -16.23
C GLU A 49 -1.98 -3.42 -15.20
N LEU A 50 -1.22 -3.18 -14.14
CA LEU A 50 -0.95 -4.15 -13.07
C LEU A 50 -1.85 -3.92 -11.84
N LEU A 51 -2.50 -2.75 -11.73
CA LEU A 51 -3.42 -2.43 -10.65
C LEU A 51 -4.87 -2.33 -11.13
N PHE A 52 -5.79 -2.92 -10.37
CA PHE A 52 -7.21 -2.79 -10.62
C PHE A 52 -7.76 -1.50 -9.99
N VAL A 53 -8.35 -0.64 -10.79
CA VAL A 53 -9.22 0.46 -10.33
C VAL A 53 -10.63 0.24 -10.85
N SER A 54 -11.61 0.33 -9.94
CA SER A 54 -13.00 0.09 -10.31
C SER A 54 -13.53 1.15 -11.27
N SER A 55 -14.26 0.73 -12.30
CA SER A 55 -14.94 1.66 -13.23
C SER A 55 -15.97 2.58 -12.56
N LYS A 56 -16.51 2.20 -11.39
CA LYS A 56 -17.39 3.06 -10.57
C LYS A 56 -16.64 3.72 -9.39
N ALA A 57 -15.32 3.85 -9.46
CA ALA A 57 -14.54 4.54 -8.43
C ALA A 57 -14.88 6.05 -8.42
N ILE A 58 -15.03 6.61 -7.22
CA ILE A 58 -15.33 8.03 -7.04
C ILE A 58 -14.04 8.76 -6.71
N PHE A 59 -13.55 9.58 -7.64
CA PHE A 59 -12.39 10.45 -7.46
C PHE A 59 -12.84 11.79 -6.87
N ARG A 60 -13.36 11.78 -5.64
CA ARG A 60 -13.84 12.99 -4.96
C ARG A 60 -13.85 12.81 -3.44
N PRO A 61 -13.26 13.75 -2.67
CA PRO A 61 -13.42 13.81 -1.23
C PRO A 61 -14.88 13.89 -0.79
N PRO A 62 -15.26 13.33 0.38
CA PRO A 62 -14.39 12.63 1.33
C PRO A 62 -14.27 11.11 1.08
N LYS A 63 -14.79 10.60 -0.04
CA LYS A 63 -14.81 9.14 -0.30
C LYS A 63 -13.45 8.65 -0.76
N ALA A 64 -13.01 7.49 -0.26
CA ALA A 64 -11.78 6.85 -0.71
C ALA A 64 -11.91 6.34 -2.16
N ILE A 65 -10.82 6.37 -2.92
CA ILE A 65 -10.80 5.84 -4.29
C ILE A 65 -10.80 4.31 -4.23
N ARG A 66 -11.72 3.65 -4.97
CA ARG A 66 -11.87 2.19 -4.98
C ARG A 66 -10.93 1.53 -6.00
N GLY A 67 -9.82 0.99 -5.52
CA GLY A 67 -8.81 0.26 -6.29
C GLY A 67 -7.41 0.85 -6.14
N GLY A 68 -6.43 0.35 -6.90
CA GLY A 68 -5.04 0.76 -6.75
C GLY A 68 -4.47 0.33 -5.40
N ILE A 69 -3.80 1.23 -4.68
CA ILE A 69 -3.19 0.96 -3.37
C ILE A 69 -3.68 1.98 -2.32
N PRO A 70 -4.92 1.85 -1.79
CA PRO A 70 -5.37 2.64 -0.67
C PRO A 70 -4.53 2.38 0.59
N ILE A 71 -4.30 3.45 1.36
CA ILE A 71 -3.56 3.39 2.62
C ILE A 71 -4.54 3.31 3.80
N CYS A 72 -4.45 2.23 4.57
CA CYS A 72 -5.19 2.07 5.82
C CYS A 72 -4.33 2.61 6.96
N PHE A 73 -4.73 3.71 7.59
CA PHE A 73 -4.05 4.29 8.76
C PHE A 73 -4.98 5.28 9.47
N PRO A 74 -4.95 5.38 10.81
CA PRO A 74 -4.14 4.61 11.77
C PRO A 74 -4.82 3.30 12.21
N GLN A 75 -5.86 2.88 11.48
CA GLN A 75 -6.64 1.70 11.78
C GLN A 75 -6.75 0.81 10.54
N PHE A 76 -6.61 -0.50 10.74
CA PHE A 76 -6.99 -1.50 9.77
C PHE A 76 -8.37 -2.05 10.10
N GLY A 77 -9.23 -2.24 9.09
CA GLY A 77 -10.59 -2.72 9.28
C GLY A 77 -11.35 -1.94 10.36
N ASN A 78 -12.09 -2.66 11.19
CA ASN A 78 -12.87 -2.11 12.32
C ASN A 78 -12.20 -2.41 13.67
N HIS A 79 -10.87 -2.37 13.74
CA HIS A 79 -10.11 -2.77 14.95
C HIS A 79 -10.06 -1.73 16.07
N GLY A 80 -10.65 -0.56 15.89
CA GLY A 80 -10.74 0.48 16.89
C GLY A 80 -11.98 1.35 16.67
N SER A 81 -11.99 2.53 17.27
CA SER A 81 -13.13 3.45 17.27
C SER A 81 -13.28 4.30 16.01
N LEU A 82 -12.32 4.24 15.09
CA LEU A 82 -12.37 5.01 13.84
C LEU A 82 -13.23 4.31 12.79
N GLU A 83 -13.62 5.07 11.77
CA GLU A 83 -14.20 4.49 10.55
C GLU A 83 -13.30 3.40 9.96
N GLN A 84 -13.91 2.48 9.21
CA GLN A 84 -13.23 1.33 8.66
C GLN A 84 -11.98 1.76 7.86
N HIS A 85 -10.83 1.15 8.18
CA HIS A 85 -9.51 1.44 7.60
C HIS A 85 -8.92 2.83 7.93
N GLY A 86 -9.46 3.52 8.95
CA GLY A 86 -8.99 4.83 9.34
C GLY A 86 -9.28 5.89 8.26
N PHE A 87 -8.48 6.95 8.24
CA PHE A 87 -8.78 8.15 7.47
C PHE A 87 -7.68 8.59 6.50
N ALA A 88 -6.49 7.98 6.51
CA ALA A 88 -5.38 8.42 5.66
C ALA A 88 -5.70 8.41 4.15
N ARG A 89 -6.47 7.42 3.68
CA ARG A 89 -7.01 7.33 2.31
C ARG A 89 -8.08 8.39 1.97
N ASN A 90 -8.53 9.16 2.96
CA ASN A 90 -9.55 10.19 2.85
C ASN A 90 -8.98 11.60 3.07
N ARG A 91 -7.64 11.75 3.11
CA ARG A 91 -6.95 13.03 3.30
C ARG A 91 -6.09 13.37 2.10
N VAL A 92 -5.87 14.65 1.86
CA VAL A 92 -4.88 15.10 0.88
C VAL A 92 -3.51 15.10 1.55
N TRP A 93 -2.56 14.40 0.93
CA TRP A 93 -1.17 14.36 1.35
C TRP A 93 -0.41 15.51 0.69
N SER A 94 0.57 16.05 1.39
CA SER A 94 1.47 17.08 0.84
C SER A 94 2.70 16.43 0.23
N ILE A 95 3.29 17.05 -0.79
CA ILE A 95 4.62 16.65 -1.29
C ILE A 95 5.65 17.08 -0.24
N ASP A 96 6.49 16.14 0.22
CA ASP A 96 7.59 16.40 1.14
C ASP A 96 8.83 16.81 0.32
N VAL A 97 9.12 18.11 0.29
CA VAL A 97 10.22 18.68 -0.52
C VAL A 97 11.60 18.51 0.13
N ASP A 98 11.65 18.19 1.42
CA ASP A 98 12.87 17.96 2.19
C ASP A 98 12.72 16.73 3.09
N PRO A 99 12.55 15.53 2.48
CA PRO A 99 12.37 14.31 3.23
C PRO A 99 13.68 13.91 3.92
N PRO A 100 13.64 13.39 5.16
CA PRO A 100 14.83 12.83 5.80
C PRO A 100 15.49 11.77 4.90
N PRO A 101 16.83 11.72 4.83
CA PRO A 101 17.55 10.85 3.92
C PRO A 101 17.19 9.38 4.15
N PHE A 102 17.08 8.61 3.07
CA PHE A 102 16.91 7.16 3.17
C PHE A 102 18.26 6.48 3.40
N PRO A 103 18.32 5.39 4.19
CA PRO A 103 19.57 4.66 4.45
C PRO A 103 20.10 3.97 3.19
N THR A 104 19.24 3.72 2.21
CA THR A 104 19.59 3.17 0.91
C THR A 104 19.35 4.22 -0.17
N ASN A 105 20.40 4.57 -0.91
CA ASN A 105 20.28 5.49 -2.04
C ASN A 105 19.52 4.76 -3.17
N THR A 106 18.29 5.18 -3.46
CA THR A 106 17.54 4.66 -4.60
C THR A 106 18.09 5.31 -5.86
N SER A 107 18.65 4.54 -6.79
CA SER A 107 19.11 5.04 -8.09
C SER A 107 17.96 5.48 -9.00
N SER A 108 16.71 5.20 -8.63
CA SER A 108 15.53 5.67 -9.36
C SER A 108 15.45 7.20 -9.33
N ARG A 109 15.22 7.78 -10.51
CA ARG A 109 14.92 9.21 -10.67
C ARG A 109 13.41 9.48 -10.72
N ALA A 110 12.59 8.44 -10.75
CA ALA A 110 11.14 8.49 -10.85
C ALA A 110 10.51 8.17 -9.49
N PHE A 111 10.58 9.12 -8.54
CA PHE A 111 9.98 8.97 -7.22
C PHE A 111 9.29 10.24 -6.74
N ILE A 112 8.42 10.09 -5.75
CA ILE A 112 7.79 11.18 -5.01
C ILE A 112 7.77 10.86 -3.53
N ASP A 113 8.08 11.86 -2.70
CA ASP A 113 7.90 11.81 -1.26
C ASP A 113 6.64 12.58 -0.88
N LEU A 114 5.77 11.93 -0.10
CA LEU A 114 4.53 12.49 0.42
C LEU A 114 4.57 12.47 1.95
N ILE A 115 3.86 13.41 2.56
CA ILE A 115 3.70 13.49 4.00
C ILE A 115 2.25 13.80 4.38
N LEU A 116 1.75 13.07 5.38
CA LEU A 116 0.50 13.31 6.07
C LEU A 116 0.80 13.70 7.52
N LYS A 117 0.20 14.80 7.95
CA LYS A 117 0.21 15.31 9.33
C LYS A 117 -1.24 15.43 9.81
N PRO A 118 -1.52 15.27 11.12
CA PRO A 118 -2.88 15.41 11.62
C PRO A 118 -3.39 16.83 11.39
N SER A 119 -4.60 16.94 10.83
CA SER A 119 -5.37 18.19 10.79
C SER A 119 -6.09 18.44 12.12
N GLU A 120 -6.65 19.63 12.31
CA GLU A 120 -7.50 19.93 13.46
C GLU A 120 -8.71 18.98 13.56
N GLU A 121 -9.25 18.52 12.43
CA GLU A 121 -10.34 17.54 12.39
C GLU A 121 -9.87 16.14 12.81
N ASP A 122 -8.68 15.73 12.37
CA ASP A 122 -8.10 14.44 12.75
C ASP A 122 -7.82 14.39 14.25
N MET A 123 -7.36 15.50 14.84
CA MET A 123 -7.10 15.60 16.28
C MET A 123 -8.36 15.43 17.13
N LYS A 124 -9.57 15.65 16.58
CA LYS A 124 -10.84 15.41 17.30
C LYS A 124 -11.17 13.92 17.43
N ILE A 125 -10.79 13.10 16.43
CA ILE A 125 -11.13 11.67 16.37
C ILE A 125 -9.95 10.77 16.73
N PHE A 126 -8.72 11.25 16.57
CA PHE A 126 -7.48 10.54 16.85
C PHE A 126 -6.45 11.53 17.40
N PRO A 127 -6.48 11.82 18.72
CA PRO A 127 -5.72 12.91 19.36
C PRO A 127 -4.24 12.56 19.58
N HIS A 128 -3.55 12.17 18.51
CA HIS A 128 -2.13 11.83 18.52
C HIS A 128 -1.37 12.66 17.49
N SER A 129 -0.21 13.18 17.91
CA SER A 129 0.73 13.86 17.03
C SER A 129 1.60 12.84 16.29
N TYR A 130 1.57 12.89 14.96
CA TYR A 130 2.38 12.01 14.12
C TYR A 130 2.80 12.71 12.83
N GLU A 131 3.81 12.14 12.17
CA GLU A 131 4.10 12.36 10.75
C GLU A 131 4.13 11.02 10.06
N PHE A 132 3.31 10.85 9.03
CA PHE A 132 3.36 9.69 8.15
C PHE A 132 3.94 10.12 6.81
N ARG A 133 5.19 9.72 6.53
CA ARG A 133 5.84 9.86 5.24
C ARG A 133 5.69 8.62 4.38
N LEU A 134 5.47 8.82 3.09
CA LEU A 134 5.39 7.78 2.08
C LEU A 134 6.30 8.17 0.91
N ARG A 135 7.24 7.31 0.54
CA ARG A 135 7.91 7.39 -0.76
C ARG A 135 7.27 6.40 -1.72
N VAL A 136 6.88 6.87 -2.90
CA VAL A 136 6.53 6.01 -4.04
C VAL A 136 7.63 6.17 -5.08
N ALA A 137 8.30 5.07 -5.43
CA ALA A 137 9.36 5.05 -6.42
C ALA A 137 9.09 3.98 -7.48
N LEU A 138 9.33 4.34 -8.74
CA LEU A 138 9.31 3.43 -9.87
C LEU A 138 10.76 3.12 -10.25
N GLY A 139 11.18 1.87 -10.08
CA GLY A 139 12.54 1.43 -10.37
C GLY A 139 12.78 1.22 -11.88
N PRO A 140 14.05 1.24 -12.34
CA PRO A 140 14.38 1.05 -13.76
C PRO A 140 13.92 -0.28 -14.37
N GLY A 141 13.64 -1.28 -13.54
CA GLY A 141 13.09 -2.57 -13.95
C GLY A 141 11.55 -2.55 -14.12
N GLY A 142 10.90 -1.43 -13.81
CA GLY A 142 9.44 -1.33 -13.74
C GLY A 142 8.87 -1.73 -12.38
N ASP A 143 9.72 -2.06 -11.40
CA ASP A 143 9.32 -2.37 -10.02
C ASP A 143 8.73 -1.13 -9.32
N LEU A 144 7.61 -1.32 -8.61
CA LEU A 144 6.98 -0.26 -7.83
C LEU A 144 7.31 -0.47 -6.34
N MET A 145 7.94 0.53 -5.74
CA MET A 145 8.33 0.52 -4.33
C MET A 145 7.55 1.56 -3.54
N LEU A 146 6.94 1.12 -2.42
CA LEU A 146 6.26 2.00 -1.47
C LEU A 146 6.93 1.89 -0.10
N THR A 147 7.57 2.97 0.35
CA THR A 147 8.29 3.01 1.63
C THR A 147 7.58 3.94 2.60
N SER A 148 7.02 3.37 3.67
CA SER A 148 6.29 4.11 4.71
C SER A 148 7.18 4.35 5.93
N ARG A 149 7.16 5.58 6.46
CA ARG A 149 7.86 5.98 7.70
C ARG A 149 6.93 6.78 8.58
N ILE A 150 6.59 6.24 9.74
CA ILE A 150 5.66 6.87 10.68
C ILE A 150 6.44 7.26 11.92
N ARG A 151 6.39 8.54 12.28
CA ARG A 151 7.08 9.10 13.44
C ARG A 151 6.06 9.66 14.42
N ASN A 152 6.15 9.26 15.69
CA ASN A 152 5.45 9.93 16.78
C ASN A 152 6.14 11.27 17.04
N THR A 153 5.38 12.37 16.95
CA THR A 153 5.90 13.74 17.14
C THR A 153 5.43 14.38 18.44
N SER A 154 4.86 13.58 19.36
CA SER A 154 4.43 14.06 20.67
C SER A 154 5.62 14.55 21.51
N THR A 155 5.57 15.81 21.94
CA THR A 155 6.53 16.39 22.89
C THR A 155 6.22 16.00 24.34
N GLU A 156 5.01 15.50 24.60
CA GLU A 156 4.51 15.12 25.93
C GLU A 156 4.76 13.64 26.24
N GLY A 157 5.46 12.92 25.37
CA GLY A 157 5.76 11.49 25.56
C GLY A 157 4.54 10.56 25.43
N ARG A 158 3.41 11.06 24.90
CA ARG A 158 2.23 10.21 24.67
C ARG A 158 2.55 9.13 23.63
N PRO A 159 2.30 7.83 23.91
CA PRO A 159 2.54 6.77 22.95
C PRO A 159 1.58 6.88 21.76
N LEU A 160 2.06 6.49 20.58
CA LEU A 160 1.26 6.36 19.37
C LEU A 160 1.04 4.87 19.10
N THR A 161 -0.21 4.42 19.23
CA THR A 161 -0.63 3.05 18.89
C THR A 161 -1.45 3.10 17.61
N PHE A 162 -1.06 2.32 16.60
CA PHE A 162 -1.75 2.27 15.32
C PHE A 162 -1.59 0.92 14.64
N THR A 163 -2.44 0.71 13.64
CA THR A 163 -2.30 -0.33 12.61
C THR A 163 -2.18 0.33 11.24
N PHE A 164 -1.48 -0.35 10.34
CA PHE A 164 -1.26 0.15 8.99
C PHE A 164 -1.29 -0.99 7.97
N ALA A 165 -1.83 -0.71 6.79
CA ALA A 165 -1.81 -1.64 5.65
C ALA A 165 -1.82 -0.91 4.30
N TYR A 166 -1.14 -1.50 3.32
CA TYR A 166 -1.37 -1.22 1.89
C TYR A 166 -2.45 -2.15 1.38
N HIS A 167 -3.57 -1.58 0.92
CA HIS A 167 -4.73 -2.35 0.50
C HIS A 167 -4.74 -2.62 -1.02
N THR A 168 -3.68 -3.24 -1.52
CA THR A 168 -3.41 -3.35 -2.96
C THR A 168 -4.47 -4.17 -3.72
N TYR A 169 -4.98 -3.61 -4.81
CA TYR A 169 -5.86 -4.28 -5.78
C TYR A 169 -5.06 -4.59 -7.05
N PHE A 170 -4.73 -5.86 -7.26
CA PHE A 170 -4.04 -6.29 -8.47
C PHE A 170 -5.02 -6.50 -9.64
N SER A 171 -4.57 -6.12 -10.83
CA SER A 171 -5.28 -6.43 -12.07
C SER A 171 -5.01 -7.87 -12.46
N VAL A 172 -6.07 -8.65 -12.66
CA VAL A 172 -6.01 -10.05 -13.11
C VAL A 172 -7.04 -10.25 -14.22
N SER A 173 -6.71 -11.08 -15.21
CA SER A 173 -7.61 -11.35 -16.35
C SER A 173 -8.80 -12.21 -15.96
N ASP A 174 -8.53 -13.27 -15.21
CA ASP A 174 -9.54 -14.21 -14.71
C ASP A 174 -9.09 -14.73 -13.35
N ILE A 175 -9.93 -14.55 -12.34
CA ILE A 175 -9.59 -14.88 -10.96
C ILE A 175 -9.57 -16.39 -10.69
N SER A 176 -10.33 -17.20 -11.45
CA SER A 176 -10.30 -18.67 -11.29
C SER A 176 -8.97 -19.28 -11.71
N GLU A 177 -8.19 -18.57 -12.51
CA GLU A 177 -6.85 -18.97 -12.96
C GLU A 177 -5.73 -18.40 -12.09
N VAL A 178 -6.07 -17.60 -11.07
CA VAL A 178 -5.08 -16.97 -10.19
C VAL A 178 -4.68 -17.92 -9.07
N ARG A 179 -3.38 -17.98 -8.84
CA ARG A 179 -2.74 -18.68 -7.73
C ARG A 179 -1.88 -17.69 -6.96
N VAL A 180 -2.03 -17.70 -5.64
CA VAL A 180 -1.14 -16.95 -4.73
C VAL A 180 -0.23 -17.92 -4.02
N GLU A 181 1.06 -17.78 -4.26
CA GLU A 181 2.11 -18.65 -3.74
C GLU A 181 2.97 -17.90 -2.70
N GLY A 182 3.71 -18.64 -1.87
CA GLY A 182 4.58 -18.06 -0.84
C GLY A 182 3.85 -17.75 0.48
N LEU A 183 2.70 -18.39 0.70
CA LEU A 183 1.92 -18.29 1.94
C LEU A 183 1.82 -19.63 2.69
N GLU A 184 2.45 -20.67 2.16
CA GLU A 184 2.49 -21.99 2.76
C GLU A 184 2.97 -21.93 4.22
N THR A 185 2.36 -22.73 5.09
CA THR A 185 2.66 -22.83 6.53
C THR A 185 2.35 -21.59 7.37
N LEU A 186 1.82 -20.51 6.77
CA LEU A 186 1.44 -19.32 7.52
C LEU A 186 0.06 -19.47 8.17
N ASP A 187 -0.03 -18.99 9.41
CA ASP A 187 -1.30 -18.83 10.11
C ASP A 187 -2.06 -17.62 9.56
N TYR A 188 -3.35 -17.81 9.26
CA TYR A 188 -4.26 -16.74 8.88
C TYR A 188 -5.57 -16.81 9.68
N LEU A 189 -6.30 -15.71 9.69
CA LEU A 189 -7.66 -15.63 10.20
C LEU A 189 -8.63 -15.46 9.02
N ASP A 190 -9.64 -16.32 8.92
CA ASP A 190 -10.64 -16.22 7.88
C ASP A 190 -11.80 -15.33 8.33
N ASN A 191 -11.94 -14.15 7.72
CA ASN A 191 -13.02 -13.21 8.08
C ASN A 191 -14.41 -13.71 7.69
N LEU A 192 -14.52 -14.68 6.78
CA LEU A 192 -15.79 -15.30 6.38
C LEU A 192 -16.21 -16.41 7.37
N GLN A 193 -15.24 -16.97 8.10
CA GLN A 193 -15.45 -18.00 9.12
C GLN A 193 -15.24 -17.44 10.53
N ASN A 194 -15.89 -16.31 10.83
CA ASN A 194 -15.86 -15.69 12.17
C ASN A 194 -14.45 -15.38 12.73
N LYS A 195 -13.46 -15.18 11.86
CA LYS A 195 -12.04 -14.99 12.22
C LYS A 195 -11.43 -16.21 12.92
N GLU A 196 -11.90 -17.41 12.59
CA GLU A 196 -11.24 -18.64 12.99
C GLU A 196 -9.82 -18.70 12.40
N ARG A 197 -8.91 -19.33 13.15
CA ARG A 197 -7.50 -19.46 12.77
C ARG A 197 -7.30 -20.75 12.01
N PHE A 198 -6.63 -20.63 10.87
CA PHE A 198 -6.17 -21.73 10.04
C PHE A 198 -4.69 -21.56 9.73
N THR A 199 -4.06 -22.63 9.27
CA THR A 199 -2.69 -22.63 8.77
C THR A 199 -2.74 -23.08 7.31
N GLU A 200 -2.18 -22.29 6.40
CA GLU A 200 -2.15 -22.67 4.98
C GLU A 200 -1.30 -23.93 4.78
N GLN A 201 -1.88 -24.95 4.15
CA GLN A 201 -1.23 -26.25 3.91
C GLN A 201 -0.95 -26.49 2.43
N GLY A 202 -1.56 -25.74 1.52
CA GLY A 202 -1.36 -25.84 0.10
C GLY A 202 -0.15 -25.04 -0.38
N ASP A 203 0.43 -25.47 -1.50
CA ASP A 203 1.50 -24.75 -2.19
C ASP A 203 1.04 -23.38 -2.74
N ALA A 204 -0.28 -23.23 -2.93
CA ALA A 204 -0.89 -22.00 -3.42
C ALA A 204 -2.35 -21.87 -2.95
N ILE A 205 -2.78 -20.63 -2.73
CA ILE A 205 -4.18 -20.27 -2.56
C ILE A 205 -4.81 -20.07 -3.93
N THR A 206 -5.96 -20.71 -4.16
CA THR A 206 -6.79 -20.58 -5.36
C THR A 206 -8.14 -19.99 -4.99
N PHE A 207 -8.87 -19.48 -5.99
CA PHE A 207 -10.10 -18.71 -5.77
C PHE A 207 -11.28 -19.35 -6.50
N GLU A 208 -11.96 -20.28 -5.82
CA GLU A 208 -13.23 -20.86 -6.29
C GLU A 208 -14.46 -20.12 -5.74
N SER A 209 -14.25 -19.25 -4.74
CA SER A 209 -15.29 -18.46 -4.08
C SER A 209 -14.70 -17.18 -3.46
N GLU A 210 -15.52 -16.39 -2.75
CA GLU A 210 -15.01 -15.23 -2.03
C GLU A 210 -13.99 -15.66 -0.96
N VAL A 211 -12.85 -14.98 -0.93
CA VAL A 211 -11.76 -15.26 0.00
C VAL A 211 -11.40 -13.97 0.74
N SER A 212 -11.39 -14.01 2.08
CA SER A 212 -11.07 -12.86 2.92
C SER A 212 -10.16 -13.25 4.08
N LEU A 213 -8.90 -13.53 3.76
CA LEU A 213 -7.90 -14.00 4.72
C LEU A 213 -7.08 -12.85 5.29
N ARG A 214 -6.80 -12.88 6.59
CA ARG A 214 -5.91 -11.94 7.25
C ARG A 214 -4.68 -12.64 7.79
N LEU A 215 -3.52 -12.29 7.26
CA LEU A 215 -2.23 -12.69 7.79
C LEU A 215 -1.83 -11.66 8.87
N THR A 216 -1.59 -12.14 10.08
CA THR A 216 -1.24 -11.27 11.21
C THR A 216 0.25 -11.38 11.46
N PHE A 217 1.02 -10.33 11.17
CA PHE A 217 2.44 -10.27 11.51
C PHE A 217 2.64 -9.33 12.70
N PHE A 218 3.09 -9.86 13.84
CA PHE A 218 3.51 -9.01 14.96
C PHE A 218 4.93 -8.50 14.71
N CYS A 219 5.08 -7.19 14.45
CA CYS A 219 6.39 -6.54 14.39
C CYS A 219 6.56 -5.64 15.63
N LEU A 220 7.59 -5.89 16.44
CA LEU A 220 8.03 -4.94 17.47
C LEU A 220 8.91 -3.89 16.78
N ILE A 221 8.37 -2.68 16.55
CA ILE A 221 9.10 -1.59 15.91
C ILE A 221 10.04 -0.93 16.94
N PHE A 222 11.31 -1.31 16.92
CA PHE A 222 12.41 -0.39 17.26
C PHE A 222 12.80 0.29 15.96
N GLU A 223 12.91 1.63 15.89
CA GLU A 223 13.19 2.43 14.68
C GLU A 223 13.63 1.64 13.44
N LEU A 224 12.66 1.18 12.64
CA LEU A 224 12.95 0.33 11.48
C LEU A 224 12.15 0.79 10.26
N TRP A 225 12.88 0.84 9.16
CA TRP A 225 12.47 1.25 7.83
C TRP A 225 11.64 0.14 7.18
N PHE A 226 10.42 0.44 6.74
CA PHE A 226 9.59 -0.52 6.02
C PHE A 226 9.68 -0.29 4.51
N ASN A 227 10.44 -1.14 3.82
CA ASN A 227 10.39 -1.24 2.36
C ASN A 227 9.45 -2.38 1.95
N CYS A 228 8.27 -2.05 1.40
CA CYS A 228 7.53 -3.03 0.60
C CYS A 228 8.12 -3.01 -0.82
N PHE A 229 8.78 -4.11 -1.20
CA PHE A 229 9.26 -4.33 -2.56
C PHE A 229 8.22 -5.14 -3.33
N ILE A 230 7.69 -4.60 -4.42
CA ILE A 230 6.91 -5.38 -5.40
C ILE A 230 7.89 -5.71 -6.55
N PHE A 231 8.41 -6.93 -6.58
CA PHE A 231 9.43 -7.37 -7.54
C PHE A 231 8.83 -7.78 -8.91
N HIS A 232 9.60 -7.50 -9.96
CA HIS A 232 9.44 -7.98 -11.33
C HIS A 232 10.12 -9.36 -11.53
N TRP A 233 9.51 -10.26 -12.29
CA TRP A 233 10.20 -11.33 -13.02
C TRP A 233 9.62 -11.50 -14.44
N LEU A 234 10.53 -11.87 -15.36
CA LEU A 234 10.36 -11.89 -16.81
C LEU A 234 9.19 -12.78 -17.30
N ASN A 235 8.40 -12.24 -18.24
CA ASN A 235 7.71 -12.95 -19.33
C ASN A 235 6.87 -14.21 -18.98
N ARG A 236 5.90 -14.10 -18.06
CA ARG A 236 4.71 -14.98 -18.04
C ARG A 236 3.56 -14.41 -17.19
N TRP A 237 3.08 -13.21 -17.54
CA TRP A 237 1.94 -12.60 -16.86
C TRP A 237 0.63 -13.02 -17.51
N THR A 238 0.07 -14.11 -17.00
CA THR A 238 -1.36 -14.47 -17.07
C THR A 238 -1.79 -15.45 -15.97
N ARG A 239 -0.89 -16.00 -15.13
CA ARG A 239 -1.22 -17.14 -14.24
C ARG A 239 -0.61 -17.19 -12.83
N TYR A 240 0.28 -16.27 -12.44
CA TYR A 240 1.03 -16.40 -11.18
C TYR A 240 1.13 -15.07 -10.44
N MET A 241 0.68 -15.05 -9.19
CA MET A 241 0.93 -13.96 -8.25
C MET A 241 1.90 -14.47 -7.18
N LEU A 242 3.20 -14.22 -7.39
CA LEU A 242 4.25 -14.57 -6.43
C LEU A 242 4.30 -13.51 -5.32
N VAL A 243 4.10 -13.91 -4.06
CA VAL A 243 4.44 -13.10 -2.89
C VAL A 243 5.83 -13.57 -2.43
N PRO A 244 6.93 -12.84 -2.66
CA PRO A 244 8.25 -13.33 -2.29
C PRO A 244 8.41 -13.30 -0.76
N LEU A 245 8.51 -14.48 -0.14
CA LEU A 245 8.89 -14.72 1.26
C LEU A 245 10.35 -14.31 1.59
N GLN A 246 11.17 -13.90 0.60
CA GLN A 246 12.63 -13.83 0.75
C GLN A 246 13.23 -12.53 1.34
N LYS A 247 12.45 -11.61 1.92
CA LYS A 247 13.01 -10.45 2.65
C LYS A 247 12.37 -10.11 4.00
N LEU A 248 11.80 -11.09 4.71
CA LEU A 248 11.72 -11.02 6.17
C LEU A 248 13.02 -11.56 6.79
N GLN A 249 14.15 -10.89 6.55
CA GLN A 249 15.36 -11.19 7.32
C GLN A 249 15.26 -10.52 8.69
N PHE A 250 15.17 -11.37 9.72
CA PHE A 250 15.39 -11.03 11.12
C PHE A 250 16.77 -10.37 11.30
N TRP A 251 16.81 -9.22 11.98
CA TRP A 251 18.04 -8.72 12.62
C TRP A 251 17.77 -8.46 14.10
N ILE A 252 18.50 -9.19 14.94
CA ILE A 252 18.52 -9.07 16.40
C ILE A 252 19.60 -8.04 16.77
N MET A 253 19.23 -6.96 17.47
CA MET A 253 19.83 -6.52 18.76
C MET A 253 19.80 -5.00 19.05
N LYS A 254 19.57 -4.76 20.35
CA LYS A 254 20.04 -3.68 21.25
C LYS A 254 19.09 -2.51 21.53
N LYS A 255 18.65 -2.51 22.80
CA LYS A 255 17.71 -1.62 23.49
C LYS A 255 18.25 -0.18 23.59
N ARG A 256 17.45 0.81 23.17
CA ARG A 256 17.45 2.19 23.71
C ARG A 256 16.02 2.74 23.70
N GLU A 257 15.78 3.61 24.68
CA GLU A 257 14.47 4.00 25.21
C GLU A 257 13.67 4.92 24.27
N HIS A 258 12.35 4.97 24.48
CA HIS A 258 11.25 5.52 23.64
C HIS A 258 10.62 4.50 22.67
N LEU A 259 9.62 3.77 23.17
CA LEU A 259 8.91 2.71 22.45
C LEU A 259 7.64 3.28 21.79
N SER A 260 7.48 3.03 20.48
CA SER A 260 6.18 3.12 19.79
C SER A 260 5.89 1.75 19.19
N TYR A 261 4.70 1.20 19.46
CA TYR A 261 4.29 -0.12 18.96
C TYR A 261 3.44 0.09 17.71
N ALA A 262 3.75 -0.60 16.61
CA ALA A 262 2.81 -0.73 15.50
C ALA A 262 2.56 -2.20 15.19
N LYS A 263 1.29 -2.56 15.06
CA LYS A 263 0.89 -3.87 14.58
C LYS A 263 0.66 -3.78 13.07
N MET A 264 1.33 -4.62 12.30
CA MET A 264 1.23 -4.63 10.84
C MET A 264 0.34 -5.81 10.42
N ASP A 265 -0.85 -5.49 9.93
CA ASP A 265 -1.80 -6.49 9.45
C ASP A 265 -1.72 -6.49 7.91
N PHE A 266 -1.28 -7.60 7.30
CA PHE A 266 -1.37 -7.79 5.85
C PHE A 266 -2.69 -8.51 5.56
N GLN A 267 -3.58 -7.85 4.84
CA GLN A 267 -4.76 -8.49 4.27
C GLN A 267 -4.63 -8.48 2.76
N MET A 268 -4.51 -9.67 2.19
CA MET A 268 -4.77 -9.88 0.78
C MET A 268 -6.30 -9.91 0.62
N LEU A 269 -6.88 -8.78 0.21
CA LEU A 269 -8.31 -8.73 -0.11
C LEU A 269 -8.49 -9.00 -1.60
N VAL A 270 -8.78 -10.24 -1.97
CA VAL A 270 -9.32 -10.57 -3.30
C VAL A 270 -10.84 -10.56 -3.20
N ARG A 271 -11.45 -9.39 -3.38
CA ARG A 271 -12.91 -9.30 -3.51
C ARG A 271 -13.29 -9.63 -4.95
N PHE A 272 -14.06 -10.69 -5.11
CA PHE A 272 -14.89 -10.91 -6.30
C PHE A 272 -15.85 -9.70 -6.38
N ILE A 273 -15.65 -8.81 -7.34
CA ILE A 273 -16.74 -7.95 -7.81
C ILE A 273 -17.30 -8.71 -8.99
N PRO A 274 -18.34 -9.55 -8.84
CA PRO A 274 -19.01 -10.10 -9.99
C PRO A 274 -19.48 -8.89 -10.80
N SER A 275 -18.90 -8.73 -11.98
CA SER A 275 -19.34 -7.75 -12.96
C SER A 275 -20.64 -8.20 -13.59
N PHE A 276 -21.62 -8.68 -12.81
CA PHE A 276 -22.98 -8.98 -13.24
C PHE A 276 -23.89 -9.07 -12.00
N PHE A 277 -24.58 -7.97 -11.69
CA PHE A 277 -26.02 -7.95 -11.43
C PHE A 277 -26.48 -6.47 -11.50
N PRO A 278 -27.43 -6.13 -12.40
CA PRO A 278 -28.10 -4.84 -12.35
C PRO A 278 -29.10 -4.89 -11.19
N TYR A 279 -29.10 -3.88 -10.34
CA TYR A 279 -30.25 -3.11 -9.81
C TYR A 279 -29.70 -2.03 -8.86
#